data_AF-A0A3P9NE91-F1
#
_entry.id   AF-A0A3P9NE91-F1
#
_cell.length_a   1.000
_cell.length_b   1.000
_cell.length_c   1.000
_cell.angle_alpha   90.00
_cell.angle_beta   90.00
_cell.angle_gamma   90.00
#
_symmetry.space_group_name_H-M   'P 1'
#
loop_
_entity.id
_entity.type
_entity.pdbx_description
1 polymer ?
#
loop_
_entity_poly.entity_id
_entity_poly.type
_entity_poly.pdbx_seq_one_letter_code
_entity_poly.pdbx_strand_id
1 'polypeptide(L)'
;TLNFLTVSLTGVDGQTLTESESVVKRPGESHKLTCTASGFTSSRLEWLVYISGNGGWFTISRDNSKQQLYLQMNSLKTEDSAVYYCAR
;
A
#
# COMPACT_ATOMS: atom_id res chain seq x y z
N THR A 1 44.03 -15.42 -25.38
CA THR A 1 43.35 -14.54 -24.41
C THR A 1 41.86 -14.68 -24.62
N LEU A 2 41.13 -15.31 -23.70
CA LEU A 2 39.70 -15.63 -23.89
C LEU A 2 38.86 -14.43 -23.44
N ASN A 3 38.17 -13.77 -24.38
CA ASN A 3 37.28 -12.66 -24.08
C ASN A 3 35.98 -13.21 -23.47
N PHE A 4 35.77 -13.01 -22.18
CA PHE A 4 34.49 -13.25 -21.52
C PHE A 4 33.54 -12.09 -21.84
N LEU A 5 32.57 -12.33 -22.72
CA LEU A 5 31.46 -11.41 -22.96
C LEU A 5 30.45 -11.58 -21.82
N THR A 6 30.46 -10.68 -20.84
CA THR A 6 29.42 -10.60 -19.79
C THR A 6 28.13 -10.05 -20.39
N VAL A 7 27.17 -10.93 -20.69
CA VAL A 7 25.80 -10.55 -21.03
C VAL A 7 25.13 -10.00 -19.77
N SER A 8 24.88 -8.70 -19.73
CA SER A 8 24.12 -8.06 -18.66
C SER A 8 22.63 -8.25 -18.95
N LEU A 9 21.96 -9.15 -18.22
CA LEU A 9 20.50 -9.23 -18.22
C LEU A 9 19.98 -7.98 -17.50
N THR A 10 19.44 -7.01 -18.23
CA THR A 10 18.67 -5.91 -17.64
C THR A 10 17.35 -6.50 -17.14
N GLY A 11 17.36 -7.04 -15.92
CA GLY A 11 16.14 -7.52 -15.26
C GLY A 11 15.17 -6.36 -15.06
N VAL A 12 13.91 -6.57 -15.44
CA VAL A 12 12.81 -5.65 -15.07
C VAL A 12 12.48 -5.89 -13.60
N ASP A 13 12.63 -4.87 -12.76
CA ASP A 13 12.24 -4.94 -11.36
C ASP A 13 10.70 -4.82 -11.28
N GLY A 14 10.04 -5.94 -10.96
CA GLY A 14 8.58 -6.02 -10.84
C GLY A 14 8.13 -5.69 -9.42
N GLN A 15 7.04 -4.94 -9.29
CA GLN A 15 6.48 -4.58 -7.99
C GLN A 15 5.17 -5.29 -7.75
N THR A 16 4.93 -5.66 -6.50
CA THR A 16 3.69 -6.31 -6.07
C THR A 16 3.06 -5.54 -4.93
N LEU A 17 1.77 -5.21 -5.06
CA LEU A 17 0.93 -4.65 -4.01
C LEU A 17 -0.04 -5.74 -3.53
N THR A 18 -0.03 -6.02 -2.23
CA THR A 18 -0.90 -7.02 -1.61
C THR A 18 -1.84 -6.34 -0.63
N GLU A 19 -3.14 -6.44 -0.86
CA GLU A 19 -4.18 -5.81 -0.06
C GLU A 19 -4.85 -6.80 0.90
N SER A 20 -5.42 -6.27 1.99
CA SER A 20 -6.27 -7.04 2.89
C SER A 20 -7.56 -7.50 2.19
N GLU A 21 -8.10 -8.64 2.63
CA GLU A 21 -9.34 -9.19 2.09
C GLU A 21 -10.55 -8.27 2.30
N SER A 22 -11.59 -8.45 1.49
CA SER A 22 -12.87 -7.75 1.65
C SER A 22 -13.55 -8.17 2.95
N VAL A 23 -14.02 -7.20 3.74
CA VAL A 23 -14.70 -7.44 5.02
C VAL A 23 -16.00 -6.65 5.09
N VAL A 24 -17.07 -7.32 5.54
CA VAL A 24 -18.35 -6.67 5.88
C VAL A 24 -18.35 -6.27 7.35
N LYS A 25 -18.68 -5.01 7.63
CA LYS A 25 -18.74 -4.43 8.98
C LYS A 25 -20.11 -3.82 9.26
N ARG A 26 -20.49 -3.80 10.55
CA ARG A 26 -21.69 -3.10 11.02
C ARG A 26 -21.41 -1.60 11.16
N PRO A 27 -22.44 -0.74 11.04
CA PRO A 27 -22.29 0.69 11.33
C PRO A 27 -21.78 0.91 12.76
N GLY A 28 -20.86 1.86 12.92
CA GLY A 28 -20.18 2.17 14.19
C GLY A 28 -18.94 1.33 14.47
N GLU A 29 -18.71 0.22 13.76
CA GLU A 29 -17.47 -0.56 13.89
C GLU A 29 -16.28 0.15 13.25
N SER A 30 -15.09 -0.19 13.72
CA SER A 30 -13.84 0.30 13.14
C SER A 30 -13.12 -0.82 12.41
N HIS A 31 -12.40 -0.48 11.35
CA HIS A 31 -11.63 -1.44 10.57
C HIS A 31 -10.36 -0.81 10.04
N LYS A 32 -9.34 -1.65 9.80
CA LYS A 32 -8.05 -1.21 9.28
C LYS A 32 -7.70 -2.04 8.06
N LEU A 33 -7.66 -1.38 6.90
CA LEU A 33 -7.15 -1.98 5.67
C LEU A 33 -5.63 -1.88 5.65
N THR A 34 -4.99 -2.89 5.08
CA THR A 34 -3.52 -2.97 4.97
C THR A 34 -3.14 -3.22 3.52
N CYS A 35 -2.15 -2.47 3.03
CA CYS A 35 -1.51 -2.71 1.76
C CYS A 35 -0.01 -2.91 1.98
N THR A 36 0.52 -4.03 1.50
CA THR A 36 1.95 -4.35 1.57
C THR A 36 2.55 -4.20 0.18
N ALA A 37 3.60 -3.41 0.07
CA ALA A 37 4.34 -3.21 -1.16
C ALA A 37 5.62 -4.06 -1.11
N SER A 38 5.98 -4.70 -2.22
CA SER A 38 7.21 -5.51 -2.35
C SER A 38 7.78 -5.41 -3.77
N GLY A 39 9.05 -5.78 -3.95
CA GLY A 39 9.74 -5.63 -5.25
C GLY A 39 10.24 -4.22 -5.51
N PHE A 40 10.69 -3.52 -4.46
CA PHE A 40 11.31 -2.20 -4.55
C PHE A 40 12.80 -2.35 -4.26
N THR A 41 13.65 -2.02 -5.24
CA THR A 41 15.12 -1.98 -5.10
C THR A 41 15.63 -0.91 -4.13
N SER A 42 14.81 0.08 -3.76
CA SER A 42 15.16 1.11 -2.80
C SER A 42 14.32 1.02 -1.52
N SER A 43 14.99 0.88 -0.38
CA SER A 43 14.42 1.07 0.97
C SER A 43 13.87 2.49 1.22
N ARG A 44 14.08 3.41 0.27
CA ARG A 44 13.58 4.78 0.28
C ARG A 44 12.25 4.86 -0.45
N LEU A 45 11.18 4.54 0.26
CA LEU A 45 9.87 5.09 -0.04
C LEU A 45 9.89 6.59 0.33
N GLU A 46 10.59 7.42 -0.44
CA GLU A 46 10.52 8.89 -0.32
C GLU A 46 9.19 9.40 -0.91
N TRP A 47 8.57 10.35 -0.21
CA TRP A 47 7.16 10.69 -0.35
C TRP A 47 6.84 11.57 -1.58
N LEU A 48 5.78 11.21 -2.29
CA LEU A 48 4.75 12.15 -2.75
C LEU A 48 3.40 11.60 -2.28
N VAL A 49 3.09 11.68 -0.98
CA VAL A 49 1.72 11.39 -0.54
C VAL A 49 0.95 12.69 -0.50
N TYR A 50 0.03 12.80 -1.44
CA TYR A 50 -1.11 13.69 -1.32
C TYR A 50 -2.11 13.03 -0.37
N ILE A 51 -2.07 13.41 0.91
CA ILE A 51 -3.06 12.97 1.90
C ILE A 51 -4.30 13.85 1.71
N SER A 52 -5.20 13.49 0.80
CA SER A 52 -6.55 14.07 0.78
C SER A 52 -7.50 13.15 1.51
N GLY A 53 -7.68 13.41 2.80
CA GLY A 53 -8.58 12.62 3.64
C GLY A 53 -8.94 13.37 4.91
N ASN A 54 -9.41 14.62 4.79
CA ASN A 54 -9.99 15.37 5.92
C ASN A 54 -11.42 14.91 6.24
N GLY A 55 -11.67 13.60 6.23
CA GLY A 55 -12.87 13.02 6.82
C GLY A 55 -12.50 12.57 8.22
N GLY A 56 -12.97 13.25 9.26
CA GLY A 56 -12.49 13.14 10.64
C GLY A 56 -12.54 11.74 11.30
N TRP A 57 -12.98 10.71 10.58
CA TRP A 57 -13.01 9.32 11.02
C TRP A 57 -12.11 8.37 10.21
N PHE A 58 -11.42 8.85 9.17
CA PHE A 58 -10.42 8.09 8.43
C PHE A 58 -9.00 8.58 8.73
N THR A 59 -8.05 7.67 8.89
CA THR A 59 -6.63 7.98 9.10
C THR A 59 -5.76 7.08 8.26
N ILE A 60 -4.91 7.66 7.43
CA ILE A 60 -3.94 6.93 6.61
C ILE A 60 -2.56 7.03 7.28
N SER A 61 -1.88 5.89 7.44
CA SER A 61 -0.53 5.83 8.00
C SER A 61 0.37 4.86 7.23
N ARG A 62 1.69 5.03 7.31
CA ARG A 62 2.67 4.23 6.58
C ARG A 62 3.81 3.78 7.50
N ASP A 63 4.22 2.52 7.36
CA ASP A 63 5.40 1.93 8.00
C ASP A 63 6.41 1.55 6.93
N ASN A 64 7.47 2.37 6.78
CA ASN A 64 8.52 2.17 5.77
C ASN A 64 9.37 0.93 6.07
N SER A 65 9.60 0.62 7.35
CA SER A 65 10.33 -0.58 7.79
C SER A 65 9.64 -1.86 7.35
N LYS A 66 8.31 -1.86 7.28
CA LYS A 66 7.49 -3.00 6.82
C LYS A 66 7.02 -2.89 5.38
N GLN A 67 7.28 -1.77 4.71
CA GLN A 67 6.75 -1.45 3.39
C GLN A 67 5.20 -1.56 3.35
N GLN A 68 4.55 -1.08 4.41
CA GLN A 68 3.10 -1.20 4.60
C GLN A 68 2.41 0.17 4.68
N LEU A 69 1.25 0.26 4.04
CA LEU A 69 0.29 1.35 4.16
C LEU A 69 -0.95 0.85 4.91
N TYR A 70 -1.48 1.67 5.80
CA TYR A 70 -2.69 1.38 6.56
C TYR A 70 -3.72 2.47 6.33
N LEU A 71 -4.97 2.06 6.13
CA LEU A 71 -6.13 2.93 6.16
C LEU A 71 -7.00 2.51 7.36
N GLN A 72 -6.90 3.29 8.43
CA GLN A 72 -7.71 3.15 9.63
C GLN A 72 -9.04 3.89 9.43
N MET A 73 -10.13 3.17 9.63
CA MET A 73 -11.49 3.65 9.49
C MET A 73 -12.17 3.50 10.83
N ASN A 74 -12.56 4.61 11.44
CA ASN A 74 -13.19 4.64 12.74
C ASN A 74 -14.70 4.88 12.55
N SER A 75 -15.53 4.20 13.33
CA SER A 75 -16.98 4.41 13.34
C SER A 75 -17.62 4.43 11.95
N LEU A 76 -17.42 3.35 11.19
CA LEU A 76 -17.90 3.17 9.82
C LEU A 76 -19.38 3.47 9.70
N LYS A 77 -19.77 4.16 8.63
CA LYS A 77 -21.16 4.42 8.30
C LYS A 77 -21.58 3.62 7.08
N THR A 78 -22.88 3.55 6.83
CA THR A 78 -23.42 2.83 5.66
C THR A 78 -22.94 3.42 4.34
N GLU A 79 -22.78 4.75 4.30
CA GLU A 79 -22.27 5.52 3.18
C GLU A 79 -20.77 5.31 2.91
N ASP A 80 -20.03 4.73 3.86
CA ASP A 80 -18.61 4.41 3.70
C ASP A 80 -18.40 3.04 3.01
N SER A 81 -19.48 2.38 2.58
CA SER A 81 -19.38 1.12 1.84
C SER A 81 -18.89 1.36 0.41
N ALA A 82 -17.62 1.05 0.18
CA ALA A 82 -16.97 1.19 -1.12
C ALA A 82 -15.87 0.13 -1.30
N VAL A 83 -15.35 0.04 -2.52
CA VAL A 83 -14.12 -0.71 -2.78
C VAL A 83 -12.93 0.25 -2.64
N TYR A 84 -11.98 -0.14 -1.80
CA TYR A 84 -10.76 0.62 -1.55
C TYR A 84 -9.60 -0.10 -2.22
N TYR A 85 -8.88 0.62 -3.08
CA TYR A 85 -7.71 0.10 -3.79
C TYR A 85 -6.45 0.83 -3.34
N CYS A 86 -5.39 0.06 -3.15
CA CYS A 86 -4.03 0.51 -2.99
C CYS A 86 -3.39 0.69 -4.37
N ALA A 87 -2.85 1.87 -4.61
CA ALA A 87 -2.15 2.22 -5.85
C ALA A 87 -0.78 2.81 -5.54
N ARG A 88 0.16 2.67 -6.48
CA ARG A 88 1.47 3.34 -6.47
C ARG A 88 1.44 4.51 -7.44
#